data_AF-A0A1G9BLP4-F1
#
_entry.id   AF-A0A1G9BLP4-F1
#
_cell.length_a   1.000
_cell.length_b   1.000
_cell.length_c   1.000
_cell.angle_alpha   90.00
_cell.angle_beta   90.00
_cell.angle_gamma   90.00
#
_symmetry.space_group_name_H-M   'P 1'
#
loop_
_entity.id
_entity.type
_entity.pdbx_description
1 polymer ?
#
loop_
_entity_poly.entity_id
_entity_poly.type
_entity_poly.pdbx_seq_one_letter_code
_entity_poly.pdbx_strand_id
1 'polypeptide(L)' 'MIRPIAGPPRPRHLAYALLLVALLTLGWYAVQPVYESCVVLGEPESYEEAVDAGLCPAPHMRWETWLDQDRSLEH' A
#
# COMPACT_ATOMS: atom_id res chain seq x y z
N MET A 1 -2.22 30.56 -34.76
CA MET A 1 -3.06 29.35 -34.78
C MET A 1 -2.26 28.19 -34.20
N ILE A 2 -2.56 27.78 -32.96
CA ILE A 2 -1.92 26.64 -32.30
C ILE A 2 -2.62 25.39 -32.84
N ARG A 3 -1.93 24.61 -33.68
CA ARG A 3 -2.44 23.29 -34.10
C ARG A 3 -2.26 22.33 -32.93
N PRO A 4 -3.30 21.60 -32.49
CA PRO A 4 -3.11 20.51 -31.55
C PRO A 4 -2.27 19.41 -32.23
N ILE A 5 -1.08 19.16 -31.70
CA ILE A 5 -0.10 18.19 -32.23
C ILE A 5 -0.52 16.74 -31.90
N ALA A 6 -1.45 16.55 -30.96
CA ALA A 6 -1.97 15.23 -30.62
C ALA A 6 -3.28 14.97 -31.37
N GLY A 7 -3.24 14.08 -32.36
CA GLY A 7 -4.46 13.43 -32.87
C GLY A 7 -5.19 12.70 -31.73
N PRO A 8 -6.49 12.40 -31.89
CA PRO A 8 -7.29 11.81 -30.82
C PRO A 8 -6.62 10.54 -30.28
N PRO A 9 -6.45 10.39 -28.95
CA PRO A 9 -5.80 9.24 -28.38
C PRO A 9 -6.57 7.98 -28.78
N ARG A 10 -5.86 7.02 -29.39
CA ARG A 10 -6.48 5.73 -29.71
C ARG A 10 -6.96 5.08 -28.41
N PRO A 11 -8.12 4.40 -28.39
CA PRO A 11 -8.68 3.80 -27.18
C PRO A 11 -7.71 2.82 -26.50
N ARG A 12 -6.82 2.18 -27.27
CA ARG A 12 -5.74 1.33 -26.73
C ARG A 12 -4.78 2.10 -25.82
N HIS A 13 -4.39 3.33 -26.16
CA HIS A 13 -3.51 4.13 -25.31
C HIS A 13 -4.20 4.55 -24.02
N LEU A 14 -5.50 4.85 -24.06
CA LEU A 14 -6.28 5.12 -22.86
C LEU A 14 -6.38 3.89 -21.96
N ALA A 15 -6.62 2.71 -22.54
CA ALA A 15 -6.66 1.45 -21.79
C ALA A 15 -5.31 1.15 -21.12
N TYR A 16 -4.20 1.30 -21.83
CA TYR A 16 -2.87 1.12 -21.24
C TYR A 16 -2.55 2.16 -20.17
N ALA A 17 -2.91 3.42 -20.38
CA ALA A 17 -2.71 4.46 -19.38
C ALA A 17 -3.50 4.17 -18.10
N LEU A 18 -4.77 3.76 -18.22
CA LEU A 18 -5.61 3.35 -17.09
C LEU A 18 -5.03 2.13 -16.36
N LEU A 19 -4.58 1.12 -17.11
CA LEU A 19 -3.92 -0.06 -16.54
C LEU A 19 -2.68 0.34 -15.74
N LEU A 20 -1.84 1.22 -16.31
CA LEU A 20 -0.60 1.66 -15.69
C LEU A 20 -0.88 2.46 -14.40
N VAL A 21 -1.87 3.35 -14.43
CA VAL A 21 -2.36 4.06 -13.24
C VAL A 21 -2.85 3.07 -12.18
N ALA A 22 -3.67 2.10 -12.56
CA ALA A 22 -4.19 1.09 -11.66
C ALA A 22 -3.06 0.28 -10.98
N LEU A 23 -2.08 -0.18 -11.77
CA LEU A 23 -0.92 -0.90 -11.26
C LEU A 23 -0.08 -0.04 -10.31
N LEU A 24 0.14 1.23 -10.64
CA LEU A 24 0.87 2.15 -9.76
C LEU A 24 0.13 2.38 -8.45
N THR A 25 -1.19 2.59 -8.49
CA THR A 25 -1.99 2.77 -7.28
C THR A 25 -2.00 1.51 -6.41
N LEU A 26 -2.09 0.33 -7.03
CA LEU A 26 -2.11 -0.94 -6.33
C LEU A 26 -0.75 -1.26 -5.71
N GLY A 27 0.32 -1.04 -6.47
CA GLY A 27 1.70 -1.20 -5.98
C GLY A 27 2.02 -0.22 -4.86
N TRP A 28 1.60 1.05 -4.98
CA TRP A 28 1.73 2.03 -3.91
C TRP A 28 1.00 1.57 -2.63
N TYR A 29 -0.24 1.11 -2.78
CA TYR A 29 -1.04 0.62 -1.65
C TYR A 29 -0.43 -0.62 -0.98
N ALA A 30 0.16 -1.53 -1.78
CA ALA A 30 0.83 -2.72 -1.29
C ALA A 30 2.05 -2.40 -0.41
N VAL A 31 2.78 -1.34 -0.73
CA VAL A 31 4.02 -0.96 -0.01
C VAL A 31 3.76 -0.07 1.22
N GLN A 32 2.53 0.41 1.42
CA GLN A 32 2.24 1.22 2.61
C GLN A 32 2.45 0.41 3.91
N PRO A 33 3.12 0.99 4.92
CA PRO A 33 3.28 0.34 6.21
C PRO A 33 1.91 0.25 6.92
N VAL A 34 1.67 -0.88 7.55
CA VAL A 34 0.49 -1.14 8.38
C VAL A 34 0.94 -1.21 9.83
N TYR A 35 0.22 -0.48 10.67
CA TYR A 35 0.41 -0.46 12.11
C TYR A 35 -0.67 -1.36 12.73
N GLU A 36 -0.26 -2.40 13.44
CA GLU A 36 -1.21 -3.25 14.16
C GLU A 36 -1.76 -2.55 15.40
N SER A 37 -3.01 -2.89 15.75
CA SER A 37 -3.65 -2.39 16.97
C SER A 37 -2.99 -3.00 18.20
N CYS A 38 -1.97 -2.32 18.70
CA CYS A 38 -1.27 -2.65 19.93
C CYS A 38 -1.84 -1.83 21.09
N VAL A 39 -2.34 -2.50 22.12
CA VAL A 39 -2.87 -1.82 23.33
C VAL A 39 -1.79 -1.83 24.38
N VAL A 40 -1.12 -0.69 24.55
CA VAL A 40 -0.09 -0.52 25.58
C VAL A 40 -0.72 -0.02 26.87
N LEU A 41 -0.44 -0.69 28.00
CA LEU A 41 -0.80 -0.21 29.33
C LEU A 41 0.25 0.81 29.78
N GLY A 42 0.05 2.05 29.36
CA GLY A 42 0.98 3.18 29.46
C GLY A 42 0.86 4.05 28.20
N GLU A 43 1.26 5.31 28.27
CA GLU A 43 1.20 6.25 27.13
C GLU A 43 2.58 6.37 26.49
N PRO A 44 2.98 5.49 25.54
CA PRO A 44 4.08 5.82 24.65
C PRO A 44 3.67 7.05 23.83
N GLU A 45 4.56 8.02 23.64
CA GLU A 45 4.21 9.25 22.90
C GLU A 45 4.10 9.00 21.39
N SER A 46 4.62 7.87 20.91
CA SER A 46 4.56 7.44 19.51
C SER A 46 4.53 5.90 19.37
N TYR A 47 4.12 5.43 18.19
CA TYR A 47 4.20 4.00 17.87
C TYR A 47 5.66 3.52 17.78
N GLU A 48 6.58 4.33 17.25
CA GLU A 48 8.00 3.98 17.18
C GLU A 48 8.58 3.71 18.57
N GLU A 49 8.25 4.54 19.56
CA GLU A 49 8.69 4.33 20.94
C GLU A 49 8.12 3.03 21.54
N ALA A 50 6.87 2.70 21.21
CA ALA A 50 6.26 1.44 21.66
C ALA A 50 6.94 0.21 21.03
N VAL A 51 7.41 0.32 19.78
CA VAL A 51 8.19 -0.74 19.11
C VAL A 51 9.58 -0.86 19.74
N ASP A 52 10.27 0.26 19.96
CA ASP A 52 11.60 0.29 20.59
C ASP A 52 11.57 -0.26 22.03
N ALA A 53 10.48 -0.02 22.76
CA ALA A 53 10.24 -0.58 24.08
C ALA A 53 9.88 -2.08 24.06
N GLY A 54 9.71 -2.68 22.88
CA GLY A 54 9.31 -4.08 22.72
C GLY A 54 7.85 -4.35 23.12
N LEU A 55 7.03 -3.30 23.22
CA LEU A 55 5.62 -3.38 23.61
C LEU A 55 4.73 -3.70 22.41
N CYS A 56 5.17 -3.33 21.19
CA CYS A 56 4.44 -3.53 19.95
C CYS A 56 5.32 -4.18 18.88
N PRO A 57 4.74 -4.95 17.94
CA PRO A 57 5.46 -5.48 16.80
C PRO A 57 5.91 -4.35 15.86
N ALA A 58 6.99 -4.58 15.12
CA ALA A 58 7.45 -3.63 14.10
C ALA A 58 6.39 -3.47 13.00
N PRO A 59 6.24 -2.25 12.42
CA PRO A 59 5.32 -2.06 11.32
C PRO A 59 5.80 -2.88 10.12
N HIS A 60 4.86 -3.52 9.44
CA HIS A 60 5.14 -4.35 8.27
C HIS A 60 4.41 -3.83 7.04
N MET A 61 4.83 -4.26 5.86
CA MET A 61 4.20 -3.82 4.62
C MET A 61 2.83 -4.47 4.43
N ARG A 62 1.85 -3.74 3.89
CA ARG A 62 0.49 -4.23 3.74
C ARG A 62 0.38 -5.55 2.96
N TRP A 63 1.21 -5.78 1.94
CA TRP A 63 1.17 -7.03 1.16
C TRP A 63 1.47 -8.28 2.00
N GLU A 64 2.20 -8.15 3.12
CA GLU A 64 2.50 -9.29 4.00
C GLU A 64 1.22 -9.82 4.67
N THR A 65 0.25 -8.95 4.97
CA THR A 65 -1.07 -9.36 5.48
C THR A 65 -1.86 -10.23 4.50
N TRP A 66 -1.71 -9.98 3.19
CA TRP A 66 -2.37 -10.78 2.16
C TRP A 66 -1.78 -12.18 2.08
N LEU A 67 -0.46 -12.30 2.26
CA LEU A 67 0.22 -13.61 2.27
C LEU A 67 -0.08 -14.42 3.52
N ASP A 68 -0.19 -13.78 4.68
CA ASP A 68 -0.58 -14.48 5.90
C ASP A 68 -2.04 -14.95 5.84
N GLN A 69 -2.91 -14.20 5.18
CA GLN A 69 -4.29 -14.64 4.92
C GLN A 69 -4.33 -15.88 4.00
N ASP A 70 -3.50 -15.93 2.96
CA ASP A 70 -3.40 -17.08 2.05
C ASP A 70 -2.92 -18.34 2.79
N ARG A 71 -1.88 -18.20 3.64
CA ARG A 71 -1.38 -19.30 4.48
C ARG A 71 -2.43 -19.82 5.47
N SER A 72 -3.31 -18.96 5.98
CA SER A 72 -4.38 -19.36 6.91
C SER A 72 -5.48 -20.21 6.26
N LEU A 73 -5.64 -20.13 4.94
CA LEU A 73 -6.64 -20.90 4.18
C LEU A 73 -6.14 -22.32 3.81
N GLU A 74 -4.87 -22.61 4.03
CA GLU A 74 -4.26 -23.92 3.78
C GLU A 74 -4.31 -24.87 5.01
N HIS A 75 -4.83 -24.42 6.16
CA HIS A 75 -5.04 -25.22 7.39
C HIS A 75 -6.53 -25.40 7.70
#